data_AF-A0A8T6A987-F1
#
_entry.id   AF-A0A8T6A987-F1
#
_cell.length_a   1.000
_cell.length_b   1.000
_cell.length_c   1.000
_cell.angle_alpha   90.00
_cell.angle_beta   90.00
_cell.angle_gamma   90.00
#
_symmetry.space_group_name_H-M   'P 1'
#
loop_
_entity.id
_entity.type
_entity.pdbx_description
1 polymer ?
#
loop_
_entity_poly.entity_id
_entity_poly.type
_entity_poly.pdbx_seq_one_letter_code
_entity_poly.pdbx_strand_id
1 'polypeptide(L)'
;MNNMLMQRIVDEVVFRLKQRAGKTLVLTVFQLRDASVQESVHQYASLQIRYVDLPLLRQLAENETSDRAAIQIHEALAWGLHIQLSLQRHFLNAIELKTLARLPLSWCDEQG
;
A
#
# COMPACT_ATOMS: atom_id res chain seq x y z
N MET A 1 25.34 -22.22 21.86
CA MET A 1 24.93 -21.08 21.00
C MET A 1 24.82 -19.85 21.90
N ASN A 2 25.55 -18.77 21.60
CA ASN A 2 25.87 -17.73 22.60
C ASN A 2 24.71 -16.75 22.79
N ASN A 3 24.13 -16.67 24.00
CA ASN A 3 22.98 -15.81 24.32
C ASN A 3 23.18 -14.34 23.93
N MET A 4 24.42 -13.83 23.98
CA MET A 4 24.74 -12.46 23.55
C MET A 4 24.53 -12.23 22.05
N LEU A 5 24.86 -13.22 21.21
CA LEU A 5 24.70 -13.10 19.76
C LEU A 5 23.22 -13.19 19.37
N MET A 6 22.44 -14.03 20.06
CA MET A 6 20.98 -14.07 19.89
C MET A 6 20.34 -12.74 20.30
N GLN A 7 20.74 -12.15 21.43
CA GLN A 7 20.21 -10.87 21.88
C GLN A 7 20.51 -9.75 20.87
N ARG A 8 21.75 -9.68 20.36
CA ARG A 8 22.13 -8.70 19.32
C ARG A 8 21.29 -8.86 18.04
N ILE A 9 20.99 -10.09 17.62
CA ILE A 9 20.12 -10.33 16.46
C ILE A 9 18.70 -9.82 16.74
N VAL A 10 18.14 -10.14 17.90
CA VAL A 10 16.79 -9.68 18.28
C VAL A 10 16.73 -8.16 18.31
N ASP A 11 17.70 -7.51 18.94
CA ASP A 11 17.76 -6.04 19.04
C ASP A 11 17.83 -5.40 17.64
N GLU A 12 18.66 -5.94 16.75
CA GLU A 12 18.78 -5.44 15.37
C GLU A 12 17.49 -5.66 14.56
N VAL A 13 16.85 -6.83 14.68
CA VAL A 13 15.57 -7.10 14.01
C VAL A 13 14.50 -6.13 14.49
N VAL A 14 14.37 -5.95 15.81
CA VAL A 14 13.40 -5.02 16.39
C VAL A 14 13.69 -3.58 15.94
N PHE A 15 14.97 -3.18 15.92
CA PHE A 15 15.37 -1.86 15.43
C PHE A 15 14.94 -1.64 13.98
N ARG A 16 15.23 -2.59 13.08
CA ARG A 16 14.83 -2.49 11.66
C ARG A 16 13.32 -2.51 11.46
N LEU A 17 12.59 -3.34 12.21
CA LEU A 17 11.13 -3.37 12.14
C LEU A 17 10.51 -2.04 12.59
N LYS A 18 11.04 -1.42 13.66
CA LYS A 18 10.60 -0.08 14.11
C LYS A 18 10.89 0.98 13.06
N GLN A 19 12.08 0.95 12.44
CA GLN A 19 12.44 1.86 11.35
C GLN A 19 11.50 1.71 10.15
N ARG A 20 11.19 0.47 9.75
CA ARG A 20 10.26 0.18 8.67
C ARG A 20 8.83 0.62 8.99
N ALA A 21 8.37 0.41 10.21
CA ALA A 21 6.99 0.72 10.63
C ALA A 21 6.62 2.20 10.43
N GLY A 22 7.59 3.11 10.55
CA GLY A 22 7.39 4.54 10.32
C GLY A 22 7.59 5.01 8.88
N LYS A 23 7.87 4.10 7.94
CA LYS A 23 8.17 4.45 6.54
C LYS A 23 6.96 4.20 5.64
N THR A 24 6.57 5.26 4.95
CA THR A 24 5.55 5.25 3.89
C THR A 24 6.20 5.56 2.57
N LEU A 25 5.99 4.70 1.57
CA LEU A 25 6.38 4.99 0.20
C LEU A 25 5.21 5.64 -0.53
N VAL A 26 5.45 6.80 -1.12
CA VAL A 26 4.45 7.57 -1.87
C VAL A 26 4.69 7.33 -3.36
N LEU A 27 3.67 6.83 -4.07
CA LEU A 27 3.71 6.56 -5.50
C LEU A 27 2.51 7.21 -6.20
N THR A 28 2.66 7.55 -7.46
CA THR A 28 1.52 7.78 -8.35
C THR A 28 0.99 6.46 -8.90
N VAL A 29 -0.24 6.44 -9.43
CA VAL A 29 -0.76 5.23 -10.12
C VAL A 29 0.17 4.79 -11.26
N PHE A 30 0.77 5.73 -11.99
CA PHE A 30 1.74 5.41 -13.04
C PHE A 30 2.97 4.70 -12.48
N GLN A 31 3.60 5.25 -11.44
CA GLN A 31 4.78 4.64 -10.82
C GLN A 31 4.48 3.28 -10.18
N LEU A 32 3.27 3.11 -9.64
CA LEU A 32 2.84 1.86 -9.07
C LEU A 32 2.80 0.72 -10.10
N ARG A 33 2.47 0.98 -11.36
CA ARG A 33 2.45 -0.06 -12.41
C ARG A 33 3.83 -0.67 -12.67
N ASP A 34 4.88 0.14 -12.52
CA ASP A 34 6.27 -0.26 -12.74
C ASP A 34 6.99 -0.66 -11.43
N ALA A 35 6.35 -0.46 -10.27
CA ALA A 35 6.95 -0.74 -8.98
C ALA A 35 7.10 -2.25 -8.72
N SER A 36 8.08 -2.60 -7.88
CA SER A 36 8.21 -3.92 -7.28
C SER A 36 7.64 -3.90 -5.87
N VAL A 37 6.50 -4.57 -5.66
CA VAL A 37 5.92 -4.74 -4.31
C VAL A 37 6.90 -5.47 -3.38
N GLN A 38 7.62 -6.47 -3.88
CA GLN A 38 8.60 -7.22 -3.08
C GLN A 38 9.72 -6.33 -2.53
N GLU A 39 10.24 -5.40 -3.33
CA GLU A 39 11.26 -4.46 -2.85
C GLU A 39 10.65 -3.46 -1.85
N SER A 40 9.41 -3.05 -2.09
CA SER A 40 8.69 -2.10 -1.25
C SER A 40 8.42 -2.67 0.15
N VAL A 41 8.00 -3.94 0.26
CA VAL A 41 7.64 -4.55 1.54
C VAL A 41 8.82 -4.64 2.49
N HIS A 42 10.06 -4.75 1.99
CA HIS A 42 11.24 -4.82 2.87
C HIS A 42 11.60 -3.49 3.52
N GLN A 43 11.22 -2.37 2.91
CA GLN A 43 11.66 -1.03 3.32
C GLN A 43 10.54 -0.19 3.94
N TYR A 44 9.29 -0.46 3.55
CA TYR A 44 8.13 0.33 3.92
C TYR A 44 7.07 -0.54 4.57
N ALA A 45 6.34 0.04 5.53
CA ALA A 45 5.16 -0.58 6.13
C ALA A 45 3.86 -0.07 5.50
N SER A 46 3.91 1.09 4.85
CA SER A 46 2.75 1.69 4.19
C SER A 46 3.05 2.14 2.76
N LEU A 47 2.03 2.09 1.90
CA LEU A 47 2.02 2.71 0.58
C LEU A 47 0.94 3.80 0.54
N GLN A 48 1.31 4.99 0.09
CA GLN A 48 0.36 6.04 -0.25
C GLN A 48 0.32 6.22 -1.77
N ILE A 49 -0.85 6.06 -2.36
CA ILE A 49 -1.03 6.14 -3.80
C ILE A 49 -1.75 7.44 -4.14
N ARG A 50 -1.10 8.29 -4.95
CA ARG A 50 -1.58 9.60 -5.39
C ARG A 50 -2.14 9.56 -6.80
N TYR A 51 -3.00 10.54 -7.10
CA TYR A 51 -3.64 10.70 -8.40
C TYR A 51 -4.41 9.44 -8.83
N VAL A 52 -5.19 8.89 -7.91
CA VAL A 52 -6.00 7.70 -8.18
C VAL A 52 -7.09 8.04 -9.18
N ASP A 53 -7.18 7.27 -10.26
CA ASP A 53 -8.14 7.46 -11.33
C ASP A 53 -9.37 6.55 -11.19
N LEU A 54 -10.46 6.89 -11.88
CA LEU A 54 -11.69 6.09 -11.87
C LEU A 54 -11.52 4.66 -12.38
N PRO A 55 -10.75 4.39 -13.47
CA PRO A 55 -10.50 3.03 -13.91
C PRO A 55 -9.90 2.14 -12.82
N LEU A 56 -8.89 2.62 -12.09
CA LEU A 56 -8.30 1.86 -11.00
C LEU A 56 -9.32 1.58 -9.88
N LEU A 57 -10.11 2.58 -9.52
CA LEU A 57 -11.13 2.44 -8.47
C LEU A 57 -12.22 1.43 -8.84
N ARG A 58 -12.60 1.35 -10.12
CA ARG A 58 -13.54 0.32 -10.61
C ARG A 58 -12.93 -1.07 -10.55
N GLN A 59 -11.70 -1.24 -11.02
CA GLN A 59 -10.99 -2.51 -10.93
C GLN A 59 -10.92 -3.02 -9.48
N LEU A 60 -10.56 -2.15 -8.53
CA LEU A 60 -10.52 -2.50 -7.10
C LEU A 60 -11.91 -2.84 -6.54
N ALA A 61 -12.95 -2.11 -6.94
CA ALA A 61 -14.33 -2.36 -6.52
C ALA A 61 -14.86 -3.72 -7.01
N GLU A 62 -14.52 -4.09 -8.23
CA GLU A 62 -14.96 -5.32 -8.91
C GLU A 62 -14.02 -6.51 -8.63
N ASN A 63 -12.92 -6.27 -7.90
CA ASN A 63 -11.85 -7.25 -7.68
C ASN A 63 -11.29 -7.80 -9.00
N GLU A 64 -11.21 -6.93 -10.01
CA GLU A 64 -10.63 -7.20 -11.30
C GLU A 64 -9.13 -6.86 -11.30
N THR A 65 -8.35 -7.69 -11.98
CA THR A 65 -6.88 -7.61 -12.00
C THR A 65 -6.36 -7.43 -13.42
N SER A 66 -7.06 -6.65 -14.25
CA SER A 66 -6.62 -6.37 -15.62
C SER A 66 -5.62 -5.21 -15.68
N ASP A 67 -5.71 -4.24 -14.77
CA ASP A 67 -4.70 -3.18 -14.63
C ASP A 67 -3.56 -3.61 -13.70
N ARG A 68 -2.33 -3.34 -14.11
CA ARG A 68 -1.13 -3.66 -13.34
C ARG A 68 -1.09 -2.95 -11.97
N ALA A 69 -1.60 -1.75 -11.85
CA ALA A 69 -1.72 -1.03 -10.58
C ALA A 69 -2.68 -1.75 -9.61
N ALA A 70 -3.79 -2.29 -10.11
CA ALA A 70 -4.72 -3.08 -9.29
C ALA A 70 -4.04 -4.35 -8.79
N ILE A 71 -3.32 -5.07 -9.67
CA ILE A 71 -2.51 -6.23 -9.29
C ILE A 71 -1.53 -5.88 -8.17
N GLN A 72 -0.76 -4.79 -8.32
CA GLN A 72 0.24 -4.39 -7.34
C GLN A 72 -0.41 -3.99 -5.99
N ILE A 73 -1.59 -3.37 -5.99
CA ILE A 73 -2.34 -3.10 -4.75
C ILE A 73 -2.73 -4.40 -4.05
N HIS A 74 -3.33 -5.35 -4.78
CA HIS A 74 -3.72 -6.64 -4.21
C HIS A 74 -2.50 -7.41 -3.67
N GLU A 75 -1.39 -7.41 -4.40
CA GLU A 75 -0.15 -8.04 -3.95
C GLU A 75 0.39 -7.36 -2.68
N ALA A 76 0.43 -6.03 -2.64
CA ALA A 76 0.86 -5.28 -1.47
C ALA A 76 0.01 -5.57 -0.22
N LEU A 77 -1.31 -5.65 -0.38
CA LEU A 77 -2.23 -6.04 0.69
C LEU A 77 -1.95 -7.47 1.18
N ALA A 78 -1.68 -8.41 0.26
CA ALA A 78 -1.34 -9.80 0.60
C ALA A 78 -0.03 -9.90 1.40
N TRP A 79 0.93 -9.01 1.13
CA TRP A 79 2.17 -8.87 1.92
C TRP A 79 1.99 -8.09 3.24
N GLY A 80 0.79 -7.61 3.53
CA GLY A 80 0.47 -6.90 4.77
C GLY A 80 0.94 -5.44 4.80
N LEU A 81 1.14 -4.80 3.64
CA LEU A 81 1.32 -3.35 3.58
C LEU A 81 0.00 -2.65 3.90
N HIS A 82 0.07 -1.58 4.69
CA HIS A 82 -1.05 -0.66 4.82
C HIS A 82 -1.14 0.24 3.58
N ILE A 83 -2.29 0.30 2.93
CA ILE A 83 -2.47 1.08 1.70
C ILE A 83 -3.41 2.25 1.95
N GLN A 84 -2.96 3.43 1.56
CA GLN A 84 -3.72 4.67 1.61
C GLN A 84 -3.89 5.24 0.21
N LEU A 85 -5.14 5.44 -0.22
CA LEU A 85 -5.48 6.03 -1.52
C LEU A 85 -5.81 7.50 -1.35
N SER A 86 -5.16 8.37 -2.14
CA SER A 86 -5.48 9.80 -2.21
C SER A 86 -6.58 10.00 -3.24
N LEU A 87 -7.80 10.25 -2.76
CA LEU A 87 -8.99 10.33 -3.59
C LEU A 87 -9.32 11.78 -3.90
N GLN A 88 -9.52 12.09 -5.18
CA GLN A 88 -9.98 13.40 -5.60
C GLN A 88 -11.47 13.57 -5.32
N ARG A 89 -11.86 14.75 -4.84
CA ARG A 89 -13.23 14.98 -4.34
C ARG A 89 -14.31 14.76 -5.39
N HIS A 90 -14.00 15.00 -6.65
CA HIS A 90 -14.95 14.84 -7.75
C HIS A 90 -15.26 13.37 -8.07
N PHE A 91 -14.46 12.41 -7.59
CA PHE A 91 -14.73 10.97 -7.74
C PHE A 91 -15.65 10.40 -6.67
N LEU A 92 -15.88 11.09 -5.55
CA LEU A 92 -16.77 10.63 -4.47
C LEU A 92 -18.20 10.35 -4.94
N ASN A 93 -18.68 11.09 -5.95
CA ASN A 93 -20.02 10.92 -6.50
C ASN A 93 -20.08 9.90 -7.66
N ALA A 94 -18.93 9.43 -8.15
CA ALA A 94 -18.82 8.61 -9.35
C ALA A 94 -18.57 7.12 -9.06
N ILE A 95 -18.42 6.74 -7.79
CA ILE A 95 -18.03 5.39 -7.37
C ILE A 95 -18.95 4.89 -6.26
N GLU A 96 -19.35 3.62 -6.33
CA GLU A 96 -20.02 2.95 -5.23
C GLU A 96 -19.04 2.60 -4.11
N LEU A 97 -18.84 3.49 -3.13
CA LEU A 97 -17.86 3.29 -2.05
C LEU A 97 -18.07 2.00 -1.23
N LYS A 98 -19.28 1.42 -1.26
CA LYS A 98 -19.61 0.18 -0.53
C LYS A 98 -18.82 -1.03 -1.04
N THR A 99 -18.52 -1.10 -2.34
CA THR A 99 -17.74 -2.21 -2.91
C THR A 99 -16.27 -2.08 -2.53
N LEU A 100 -15.74 -0.85 -2.55
CA LEU A 100 -14.38 -0.54 -2.12
C LEU A 100 -14.13 -0.75 -0.62
N ALA A 101 -15.15 -0.58 0.22
CA ALA A 101 -15.06 -0.82 1.66
C ALA A 101 -14.75 -2.29 2.05
N ARG A 102 -14.80 -3.22 1.08
CA ARG A 102 -14.43 -4.63 1.29
C ARG A 102 -12.92 -4.84 1.35
N LEU A 103 -12.14 -3.90 0.83
CA LEU A 103 -10.68 -3.95 0.88
C LEU A 103 -10.17 -3.19 2.12
N PRO A 104 -9.10 -3.66 2.78
CA PRO A 104 -8.49 -2.97 3.92
C PRO A 104 -7.66 -1.77 3.45
N LEU A 105 -8.35 -0.77 2.90
CA LEU A 105 -7.80 0.47 2.38
C LEU A 105 -8.13 1.64 3.30
N SER A 106 -7.17 2.54 3.47
CA SER A 106 -7.37 3.86 4.05
C SER A 106 -7.54 4.91 2.96
N TRP A 107 -8.28 5.97 3.26
CA TRP A 107 -8.57 7.04 2.32
C TRP A 107 -8.04 8.37 2.87
N CYS A 108 -7.48 9.18 1.98
CA CYS A 108 -7.10 10.55 2.26
C CYS A 108 -7.51 11.46 1.10
N ASP A 109 -7.48 12.76 1.32
CA ASP A 109 -7.75 13.72 0.26
C ASP A 109 -6.52 13.92 -0.65
N GLU A 110 -6.63 14.89 -1.55
CA GLU A 110 -5.63 15.18 -2.58
C GLU A 110 -4.31 15.74 -2.00
N GLN A 111 -4.33 16.19 -0.75
CA GLN A 111 -3.17 16.76 -0.05
C GLN A 111 -2.36 15.68 0.68
N GLY A 112 -3.02 14.57 1.03
CA GLY A 112 -2.42 13.37 1.60
C GLY A 112 -2.63 13.21 3.09
#